data_AF-A0A2T4TNS2-F1
#
_entry.id   AF-A0A2T4TNS2-F1
#
_cell.length_a   1.000
_cell.length_b   1.000
_cell.length_c   1.000
_cell.angle_alpha   90.00
_cell.angle_beta   90.00
_cell.angle_gamma   90.00
#
_symmetry.space_group_name_H-M   'P 1'
#
loop_
_entity.id
_entity.type
_entity.pdbx_description
1 polymer ?
#
loop_
_entity_poly.entity_id
_entity_poly.type
_entity_poly.pdbx_seq_one_letter_code
_entity_poly.pdbx_strand_id
1 'polypeptide(L)'
;MKRYVSLICGVLFACLGINAQHIVTFDFTTEESIKSYYPAYSETSRDFKKITTPSPVVIKSSFSDNKSGFYLINNNVGQMRVYKSDAITISVQEGNTIQSLKFIGGNLAYLQYNNKDIAGGGVKECTLTNFTNGESVKLSSRASSANISKIIVTYSDASNMLSLSQKNDNYSLLTSFLGKKTTVTLVDRKLSSTYWNTFCVPFDVDANLVKTVFGENTEIREFSSVQNSTLLFTKTDHLEAGKGYLIKADVNSPKFTDVTISTASPIDQTIQGCSFVGTFGTYEMATDGTELFFDSEDKLYKPIESDKIIYGFRAFVKTRQPGAKVHLVDQTTRIGKINSDVGDENAVYSISGVRMNNEKLPEGIYIRNGRKIIIR
;
A
#
# COMPACT_ATOMS: atom_id res chain seq x y z
N MET A 1 50.37 20.19 22.48
CA MET A 1 49.42 20.07 21.34
C MET A 1 49.05 18.62 21.15
N LYS A 2 47.91 18.18 21.70
CA LYS A 2 47.31 16.87 21.41
C LYS A 2 45.89 17.11 20.93
N ARG A 3 45.68 16.82 19.64
CA ARG A 3 44.39 16.91 18.94
C ARG A 3 43.53 15.72 19.39
N TYR A 4 42.34 15.99 19.92
CA TYR A 4 41.31 14.96 20.07
C TYR A 4 40.55 14.84 18.75
N VAL A 5 40.61 13.65 18.16
CA VAL A 5 39.83 13.26 16.98
C VAL A 5 38.41 12.95 17.45
N SER A 6 37.45 13.69 16.92
CA SER A 6 36.02 13.41 17.03
C SER A 6 35.70 12.14 16.26
N LEU A 7 35.25 11.09 16.95
CA LEU A 7 34.72 9.88 16.33
C LEU A 7 33.20 10.06 16.16
N ILE A 8 32.80 10.58 14.99
CA ILE A 8 31.42 10.51 14.51
C ILE A 8 31.19 9.06 14.10
N CYS A 9 30.43 8.31 14.93
CA CYS A 9 29.98 6.97 14.56
C CYS A 9 28.76 7.12 13.64
N GLY A 10 29.01 7.09 12.33
CA GLY A 10 27.99 7.02 11.30
C GLY A 10 27.32 5.65 11.33
N VAL A 11 26.00 5.64 11.46
CA VAL A 11 25.18 4.43 11.35
C VAL A 11 24.97 4.13 9.87
N LEU A 12 25.55 3.03 9.40
CA LEU A 12 25.31 2.45 8.09
C LEU A 12 24.07 1.53 8.23
N PHE A 13 22.89 1.97 7.78
CA PHE A 13 21.72 1.09 7.68
C PHE A 13 21.73 0.42 6.30
N ALA A 14 21.98 -0.89 6.30
CA ALA A 14 21.78 -1.75 5.14
C ALA A 14 20.28 -2.03 4.96
N CYS A 15 19.83 -1.96 3.72
CA CYS A 15 18.47 -2.22 3.26
C CYS A 15 17.93 -3.58 3.70
N LEU A 16 16.95 -3.57 4.60
CA LEU A 16 15.84 -4.52 4.78
C LEU A 16 14.75 -3.69 5.48
N GLY A 17 13.48 -3.78 5.06
CA GLY A 17 12.40 -2.87 5.47
C GLY A 17 12.10 -2.82 6.97
N ILE A 18 12.94 -2.09 7.71
CA ILE A 18 12.77 -1.76 9.13
C ILE A 18 12.08 -0.39 9.15
N ASN A 19 10.86 -0.32 9.67
CA ASN A 19 10.19 0.95 9.95
C ASN A 19 11.15 1.86 10.70
N ALA A 20 11.27 3.13 10.31
CA ALA A 20 12.18 4.06 10.94
C ALA A 20 11.92 4.08 12.47
N GLN A 21 12.94 3.74 13.25
CA GLN A 21 12.85 3.82 14.71
C GLN A 21 13.18 5.24 15.15
N HIS A 22 12.28 5.82 15.92
CA HIS A 22 12.40 7.14 16.49
C HIS A 22 12.62 7.05 18.01
N ILE A 23 13.35 8.02 18.57
CA ILE A 23 13.70 8.06 19.99
C ILE A 23 13.36 9.44 20.56
N VAL A 24 12.64 9.45 21.68
CA VAL A 24 12.39 10.66 22.48
C VAL A 24 12.83 10.43 23.91
N THR A 25 13.51 11.42 24.51
CA THR A 25 13.96 11.35 25.90
C THR A 25 13.29 12.44 26.73
N PHE A 26 12.65 12.04 27.82
CA PHE A 26 12.22 12.92 28.89
C PHE A 26 13.26 12.84 30.02
N ASP A 27 13.92 13.96 30.29
CA ASP A 27 14.92 14.07 31.35
C ASP A 27 14.40 14.93 32.49
N PHE A 28 14.17 14.32 33.65
CA PHE A 28 13.61 14.97 34.84
C PHE A 28 14.68 15.45 35.84
N THR A 29 15.96 15.40 35.47
CA THR A 29 17.07 15.66 36.40
C THR A 29 17.32 17.14 36.67
N THR A 30 16.92 18.02 35.74
CA THR A 30 17.13 19.48 35.86
C THR A 30 15.84 20.25 35.60
N GLU A 31 15.74 21.43 36.21
CA GLU A 31 14.61 22.35 35.98
C GLU A 31 14.51 22.76 34.51
N GLU A 32 15.63 23.07 33.88
CA GLU A 32 15.69 23.46 32.46
C GLU A 32 15.11 22.38 31.55
N SER A 33 15.48 21.11 31.79
CA SER A 33 14.94 19.99 31.03
C SER A 33 13.44 19.84 31.27
N ILE A 34 12.97 19.94 32.51
CA ILE A 34 11.54 19.88 32.84
C ILE A 34 10.75 20.99 32.12
N LYS A 35 11.26 22.22 32.15
CA LYS A 35 10.62 23.37 31.52
C LYS A 35 10.54 23.26 29.99
N SER A 36 11.44 22.49 29.35
CA SER A 36 11.41 22.28 27.90
C SER A 36 10.14 21.57 27.40
N TYR A 37 9.51 20.74 28.23
CA TYR A 37 8.26 20.02 27.91
C TYR A 37 7.11 20.33 28.87
N TYR A 38 7.36 21.13 29.92
CA TYR A 38 6.36 21.65 30.85
C TYR A 38 6.73 23.06 31.36
N PRO A 39 6.51 24.12 30.55
CA PRO A 39 6.91 25.48 30.90
C PRO A 39 6.32 26.03 32.21
N ALA A 40 5.17 25.50 32.64
CA ALA A 40 4.47 25.90 33.86
C ALA A 40 5.07 25.31 35.16
N TYR A 41 6.16 24.55 35.07
CA TYR A 41 6.82 23.96 36.23
C TYR A 41 7.20 25.00 37.30
N SER A 42 6.93 24.68 38.56
CA SER A 42 7.48 25.37 39.74
C SER A 42 7.69 24.40 40.90
N GLU A 43 8.61 24.70 41.80
CA GLU A 43 8.88 23.84 42.97
C GLU A 43 7.69 23.72 43.93
N THR A 44 6.79 24.70 43.91
CA THR A 44 5.56 24.75 44.71
C THR A 44 4.38 24.05 44.03
N SER A 45 4.44 23.82 42.71
CA SER A 45 3.42 23.13 41.92
C SER A 45 4.05 22.01 41.09
N ARG A 46 4.18 20.84 41.72
CA ARG A 46 4.92 19.68 41.21
C ARG A 46 4.09 18.77 40.30
N ASP A 47 2.76 18.85 40.38
CA ASP A 47 1.84 18.11 39.51
C ASP A 47 1.88 18.65 38.07
N PHE A 48 1.67 17.76 37.12
CA PHE A 48 1.46 18.08 35.72
C PHE A 48 0.32 17.20 35.21
N LYS A 49 -0.58 17.71 34.38
CA LYS A 49 -1.60 16.85 33.72
C LYS A 49 -1.11 16.27 32.40
N LYS A 50 -0.22 16.98 31.71
CA LYS A 50 0.32 16.62 30.40
C LYS A 50 1.68 17.27 30.20
N ILE A 51 2.65 16.51 29.72
CA ILE A 51 3.91 17.01 29.17
C ILE A 51 4.07 16.52 27.73
N THR A 52 4.72 17.33 26.90
CA THR A 52 4.87 17.06 25.47
C THR A 52 6.24 17.52 25.00
N THR A 53 6.89 16.70 24.16
CA THR A 53 7.93 17.20 23.26
C THR A 53 7.29 17.81 22.00
N PRO A 54 8.05 18.47 21.10
CA PRO A 54 7.55 19.03 19.83
C PRO A 54 6.99 18.01 18.80
N SER A 55 6.19 17.03 19.23
CA SER A 55 5.73 15.83 18.52
C SER A 55 6.73 14.66 18.54
N PRO A 56 6.30 13.38 18.59
CA PRO A 56 4.93 12.83 18.68
C PRO A 56 4.62 12.08 20.01
N VAL A 57 5.43 12.26 21.06
CA VAL A 57 5.24 11.55 22.35
C VAL A 57 4.61 12.45 23.42
N VAL A 58 3.61 11.92 24.13
CA VAL A 58 2.90 12.60 25.22
C VAL A 58 2.98 11.75 26.48
N ILE A 59 3.22 12.39 27.64
CA ILE A 59 3.03 11.75 28.95
C ILE A 59 1.94 12.50 29.70
N LYS A 60 0.88 11.78 30.09
CA LYS A 60 -0.20 12.28 30.96
C LYS A 60 -0.08 11.69 32.35
N SER A 61 -0.38 12.47 33.37
CA SER A 61 -0.47 11.95 34.74
C SER A 61 -1.93 11.63 35.11
N SER A 62 -2.08 10.77 36.11
CA SER A 62 -3.31 10.60 36.88
C SER A 62 -2.93 10.62 38.35
N PHE A 63 -2.40 11.77 38.80
CA PHE A 63 -1.93 11.96 40.16
C PHE A 63 -3.07 12.43 41.07
N SER A 64 -3.19 11.75 42.20
CA SER A 64 -4.10 12.01 43.30
C SER A 64 -3.35 12.25 44.62
N ASP A 65 -2.15 11.69 44.75
CA ASP A 65 -1.25 11.94 45.88
C ASP A 65 -0.48 13.24 45.64
N ASN A 66 -0.49 14.16 46.61
CA ASN A 66 0.25 15.42 46.53
C ASN A 66 1.78 15.23 46.54
N LYS A 67 2.25 14.01 46.80
CA LYS A 67 3.66 13.64 46.72
C LYS A 67 4.08 13.15 45.32
N SER A 68 3.15 12.92 44.40
CA SER A 68 3.46 12.66 42.99
C SER A 68 3.81 13.95 42.25
N GLY A 69 4.55 13.83 41.14
CA GLY A 69 4.99 14.97 40.34
C GLY A 69 6.50 15.12 40.24
N PHE A 70 6.97 16.29 39.82
CA PHE A 70 8.39 16.59 39.65
C PHE A 70 9.04 17.07 40.95
N TYR A 71 10.13 16.42 41.35
CA TYR A 71 10.90 16.71 42.54
C TYR A 71 12.34 16.99 42.17
N LEU A 72 12.79 18.23 42.36
CA LEU A 72 14.20 18.55 42.40
C LEU A 72 14.73 18.23 43.80
N ILE A 73 15.78 17.41 43.88
CA ILE A 73 16.47 17.08 45.13
C ILE A 73 17.80 17.85 45.14
N ASN A 74 18.26 18.28 46.32
CA ASN A 74 19.59 18.86 46.50
C ASN A 74 20.66 18.02 45.78
N ASN A 75 21.59 18.69 45.10
CA ASN A 75 22.64 18.13 44.21
C ASN A 75 22.21 17.83 42.76
N ASN A 76 21.20 18.51 42.20
CA ASN A 76 20.79 18.40 40.79
C ASN A 76 20.38 16.99 40.33
N VAL A 77 19.82 16.18 41.23
CA VAL A 77 19.21 14.89 40.86
C VAL A 77 17.69 15.02 40.96
N GLY A 78 17.11 15.73 40.00
CA GLY A 78 15.66 15.76 39.82
C GLY A 78 15.08 14.39 39.44
N GLN A 79 13.81 14.19 39.76
CA GLN A 79 13.06 12.98 39.42
C GLN A 79 11.55 13.26 39.35
N MET A 80 10.85 12.48 38.53
CA MET A 80 9.41 12.31 38.62
C MET A 80 9.08 11.22 39.65
N ARG A 81 8.20 11.54 40.59
CA ARG A 81 7.66 10.57 41.56
C ARG A 81 6.25 10.16 41.15
N VAL A 82 6.01 8.85 41.16
CA VAL A 82 4.67 8.25 40.99
C VAL A 82 4.36 7.49 42.27
N TYR A 83 3.50 8.05 43.13
CA TYR A 83 3.12 7.45 44.41
C TYR A 83 2.06 6.35 44.25
N LYS A 84 1.80 5.64 45.35
CA LYS A 84 0.84 4.55 45.41
C LYS A 84 -0.51 4.98 44.80
N SER A 85 -1.08 4.12 43.96
CA SER A 85 -2.34 4.32 43.24
C SER A 85 -2.33 5.39 42.14
N ASP A 86 -1.27 6.19 42.05
CA ASP A 86 -1.08 7.14 40.97
C ASP A 86 -0.47 6.47 39.73
N ALA A 87 -0.66 7.12 38.58
CA ALA A 87 -0.23 6.58 37.30
C ALA A 87 0.29 7.65 36.35
N ILE A 88 1.11 7.19 35.40
CA ILE A 88 1.44 7.90 34.17
C ILE A 88 0.95 7.10 32.97
N THR A 89 0.59 7.78 31.91
CA THR A 89 0.24 7.18 30.62
C THR A 89 1.12 7.81 29.56
N ILE A 90 1.90 6.99 28.88
CA ILE A 90 2.79 7.38 27.79
C ILE A 90 2.10 6.98 26.49
N SER A 91 1.89 7.93 25.59
CA SER A 91 1.21 7.70 24.32
C SER A 91 2.00 8.32 23.18
N VAL A 92 1.86 7.72 22.00
CA VAL A 92 2.35 8.26 20.74
C VAL A 92 1.17 8.77 19.91
N GLN A 93 1.44 9.68 18.97
CA GLN A 93 0.43 10.12 18.01
C GLN A 93 -0.13 8.92 17.21
N GLU A 94 -1.40 9.01 16.80
CA GLU A 94 -2.04 8.03 15.91
C GLU A 94 -1.14 7.71 14.70
N GLY A 95 -1.09 6.43 14.32
CA GLY A 95 -0.19 5.93 13.28
C GLY A 95 1.22 5.57 13.76
N ASN A 96 1.53 5.71 15.06
CA ASN A 96 2.78 5.27 15.67
C ASN A 96 2.55 4.14 16.68
N THR A 97 3.59 3.38 16.97
CA THR A 97 3.58 2.31 17.97
C THR A 97 4.85 2.39 18.81
N ILE A 98 4.69 2.44 20.13
CA ILE A 98 5.77 2.34 21.11
C ILE A 98 6.39 0.94 21.01
N GLN A 99 7.67 0.90 20.69
CA GLN A 99 8.47 -0.32 20.57
C GLN A 99 9.11 -0.67 21.91
N SER A 100 9.61 0.33 22.63
CA SER A 100 10.16 0.14 23.97
C SER A 100 10.05 1.40 24.83
N LEU A 101 10.07 1.18 26.15
CA LEU A 101 10.17 2.22 27.16
C LEU A 101 11.32 1.88 28.10
N LYS A 102 12.37 2.70 28.10
CA LYS A 102 13.46 2.58 29.06
C LYS A 102 13.29 3.61 30.18
N PHE A 103 13.20 3.11 31.40
CA PHE A 103 13.14 3.89 32.63
C PHE A 103 14.50 3.89 33.30
N ILE A 104 14.94 5.06 33.76
CA ILE A 104 16.15 5.26 34.56
C ILE A 104 15.75 6.01 35.82
N GLY A 105 16.18 5.58 37.00
CA GLY A 105 15.80 6.25 38.24
C GLY A 105 16.43 5.67 39.51
N GLY A 106 16.20 6.35 40.64
CA GLY A 106 16.73 5.93 41.94
C GLY A 106 15.97 4.76 42.58
N ASN A 107 14.70 4.56 42.21
CA ASN A 107 13.88 3.44 42.70
C ASN A 107 12.75 3.13 41.69
N LEU A 108 12.78 1.97 41.05
CA LEU A 108 11.75 1.55 40.09
C LEU A 108 10.83 0.42 40.62
N ALA A 109 11.07 -0.08 41.83
CA ALA A 109 10.53 -1.35 42.33
C ALA A 109 9.00 -1.42 42.52
N TYR A 110 8.32 -0.28 42.47
CA TYR A 110 6.87 -0.19 42.69
C TYR A 110 6.08 0.14 41.42
N LEU A 111 6.76 0.53 40.34
CA LEU A 111 6.10 0.86 39.10
C LEU A 111 5.65 -0.43 38.42
N GLN A 112 4.40 -0.47 38.00
CA GLN A 112 3.79 -1.64 37.39
C GLN A 112 3.29 -1.36 36.00
N TYR A 113 3.41 -2.37 35.14
CA TYR A 113 2.70 -2.47 33.88
C TYR A 113 1.89 -3.77 33.90
N ASN A 114 0.59 -3.70 33.55
CA ASN A 114 -0.34 -4.84 33.62
C ASN A 114 -0.29 -5.62 34.96
N ASN A 115 -0.31 -4.88 36.08
CA ASN A 115 -0.24 -5.41 37.45
C ASN A 115 1.03 -6.22 37.78
N LYS A 116 2.09 -6.09 36.97
CA LYS A 116 3.40 -6.70 37.21
C LYS A 116 4.44 -5.62 37.44
N ASP A 117 5.28 -5.82 38.45
CA ASP A 117 6.40 -4.93 38.72
C ASP A 117 7.35 -4.93 37.52
N ILE A 118 7.70 -3.73 37.05
CA ILE A 118 8.60 -3.60 35.90
C ILE A 118 10.05 -3.92 36.30
N ALA A 119 10.37 -3.80 37.58
CA ALA A 119 11.71 -3.92 38.11
C ALA A 119 11.69 -4.43 39.55
N GLY A 120 12.73 -5.16 39.96
CA GLY A 120 12.92 -5.57 41.35
C GLY A 120 13.47 -4.45 42.25
N GLY A 121 13.54 -4.72 43.55
CA GLY A 121 14.17 -3.82 44.53
C GLY A 121 15.61 -3.48 44.15
N GLY A 122 15.97 -2.19 44.20
CA GLY A 122 17.34 -1.72 43.93
C GLY A 122 17.71 -1.58 42.45
N VAL A 123 16.84 -1.99 41.52
CA VAL A 123 17.06 -1.80 40.08
C VAL A 123 16.92 -0.32 39.71
N LYS A 124 17.93 0.21 39.03
CA LYS A 124 18.01 1.63 38.62
C LYS A 124 17.67 1.87 37.15
N GLU A 125 17.67 0.83 36.33
CA GLU A 125 17.31 0.90 34.92
C GLU A 125 16.46 -0.31 34.53
N CYS A 126 15.41 -0.09 33.73
CA CYS A 126 14.57 -1.15 33.19
C CYS A 126 14.09 -0.77 31.80
N THR A 127 14.03 -1.74 30.88
CA THR A 127 13.43 -1.59 29.56
C THR A 127 12.22 -2.50 29.42
N LEU A 128 11.08 -1.93 29.08
CA LEU A 128 9.87 -2.64 28.73
C LEU A 128 9.73 -2.74 27.22
N THR A 129 9.25 -3.88 26.75
CA THR A 129 8.91 -4.18 25.35
C THR A 129 7.61 -5.00 25.33
N ASN A 130 7.10 -5.33 24.13
CA ASN A 130 5.95 -6.21 23.93
C ASN A 130 4.66 -5.72 24.64
N PHE A 131 4.28 -4.47 24.39
CA PHE A 131 3.07 -3.88 24.94
C PHE A 131 1.80 -4.48 24.31
N THR A 132 0.74 -4.61 25.11
CA THR A 132 -0.57 -5.10 24.66
C THR A 132 -1.27 -4.05 23.80
N ASN A 133 -1.08 -2.78 24.15
CA ASN A 133 -1.43 -1.64 23.33
C ASN A 133 -0.17 -0.77 23.18
N GLY A 134 0.39 -0.73 21.96
CA GLY A 134 1.58 0.05 21.67
C GLY A 134 1.30 1.53 21.37
N GLU A 135 0.05 1.95 21.20
CA GLU A 135 -0.29 3.38 21.04
C GLU A 135 -0.26 4.12 22.39
N SER A 136 -0.54 3.39 23.48
CA SER A 136 -0.67 3.95 24.81
C SER A 136 -0.34 2.94 25.90
N VAL A 137 0.67 3.25 26.72
CA VAL A 137 1.15 2.42 27.82
C VAL A 137 0.91 3.14 29.14
N LYS A 138 0.07 2.55 30.00
CA LYS A 138 -0.20 3.05 31.36
C LYS A 138 0.66 2.30 32.38
N LEU A 139 1.33 3.06 33.24
CA LEU A 139 2.08 2.53 34.38
C LEU A 139 1.58 3.13 35.68
N SER A 140 1.36 2.29 36.70
CA SER A 140 0.87 2.71 38.01
C SER A 140 1.80 2.23 39.12
N SER A 141 1.90 2.97 40.22
CA SER A 141 2.67 2.50 41.36
C SER A 141 1.81 1.73 42.36
N ARG A 142 2.26 0.55 42.80
CA ARG A 142 1.43 -0.36 43.61
C ARG A 142 1.44 -0.11 45.12
N ALA A 143 2.54 0.42 45.67
CA ALA A 143 2.76 0.38 47.12
C ALA A 143 3.46 1.61 47.70
N SER A 144 4.42 2.21 47.00
CA SER A 144 5.16 3.40 47.44
C SER A 144 5.55 4.24 46.22
N SER A 145 6.53 5.14 46.31
CA SER A 145 6.93 5.96 45.17
C SER A 145 7.90 5.24 44.24
N ALA A 146 7.56 5.21 42.95
CA ALA A 146 8.54 5.02 41.89
C ALA A 146 9.20 6.38 41.58
N ASN A 147 10.52 6.38 41.50
CA ASN A 147 11.37 7.56 41.40
C ASN A 147 12.14 7.50 40.08
N ILE A 148 11.69 8.26 39.08
CA ILE A 148 12.12 8.16 37.69
C ILE A 148 12.92 9.42 37.33
N SER A 149 14.17 9.27 36.92
CA SER A 149 15.03 10.36 36.45
C SER A 149 14.91 10.58 34.95
N LYS A 150 14.79 9.51 34.15
CA LYS A 150 14.59 9.61 32.70
C LYS A 150 13.61 8.56 32.18
N ILE A 151 12.89 8.92 31.12
CA ILE A 151 12.13 8.00 30.28
C ILE A 151 12.61 8.16 28.85
N ILE A 152 13.07 7.08 28.25
CA ILE A 152 13.44 7.02 26.84
C ILE A 152 12.36 6.19 26.14
N VAL A 153 11.69 6.80 25.18
CA VAL A 153 10.62 6.20 24.38
C VAL A 153 11.17 5.91 23.00
N THR A 154 11.25 4.62 22.65
CA THR A 154 11.49 4.20 21.27
C THR A 154 10.14 3.86 20.66
N TYR A 155 9.82 4.47 19.54
CA TYR A 155 8.61 4.20 18.78
C TYR A 155 8.95 4.08 17.30
N SER A 156 8.03 3.53 16.52
CA SER A 156 8.09 3.55 15.07
C SER A 156 6.72 3.94 14.55
N ASP A 157 6.64 4.23 13.26
CA ASP A 157 5.36 4.16 12.57
C ASP A 157 4.74 2.77 12.81
N ALA A 158 3.43 2.74 13.06
CA ALA A 158 2.69 1.50 13.16
C ALA A 158 2.88 0.75 11.83
N SER A 159 3.23 -0.54 11.90
CA SER A 159 3.21 -1.39 10.73
C SER A 159 1.75 -1.62 10.33
N ASN A 160 1.14 -0.63 9.70
CA ASN A 160 -0.14 -0.79 9.03
C ASN A 160 0.16 -1.68 7.84
N MET A 161 -0.10 -2.98 8.00
CA MET A 161 -0.06 -3.94 6.92
C MET A 161 -1.51 -4.28 6.55
N LEU A 162 -1.83 -4.08 5.29
CA LEU A 162 -3.13 -4.33 4.73
C LEU A 162 -3.01 -5.44 3.69
N SER A 163 -3.58 -6.60 3.99
CA SER A 163 -3.67 -7.72 3.06
C SER A 163 -5.03 -7.70 2.38
N LEU A 164 -5.03 -7.49 1.07
CA LEU A 164 -6.26 -7.45 0.27
C LEU A 164 -6.28 -8.66 -0.66
N SER A 165 -7.25 -9.56 -0.49
CA SER A 165 -7.35 -10.76 -1.35
C SER A 165 -8.23 -10.49 -2.56
N GLN A 166 -7.79 -10.88 -3.75
CA GLN A 166 -8.60 -10.77 -4.96
C GLN A 166 -9.94 -11.56 -4.88
N LYS A 167 -10.05 -12.53 -3.98
CA LYS A 167 -11.25 -13.38 -3.82
C LYS A 167 -12.26 -12.82 -2.82
N ASN A 168 -11.87 -11.81 -2.05
CA ASN A 168 -12.72 -11.23 -1.01
C ASN A 168 -13.42 -9.96 -1.51
N ASP A 169 -14.51 -9.61 -0.84
CA ASP A 169 -14.99 -8.23 -0.82
C ASP A 169 -14.07 -7.40 0.09
N ASN A 170 -13.38 -6.42 -0.49
CA ASN A 170 -12.44 -5.56 0.23
C ASN A 170 -13.02 -4.17 0.57
N TYR A 171 -14.26 -3.84 0.20
CA TYR A 171 -14.81 -2.48 0.26
C TYR A 171 -14.89 -1.92 1.69
N SER A 172 -15.39 -2.72 2.64
CA SER A 172 -15.50 -2.31 4.05
C SER A 172 -14.13 -2.10 4.69
N LEU A 173 -13.19 -2.98 4.36
CA LEU A 173 -11.83 -2.89 4.86
C LEU A 173 -11.13 -1.63 4.31
N LEU A 174 -11.26 -1.36 3.01
CA LEU A 174 -10.72 -0.15 2.37
C LEU A 174 -11.30 1.13 2.96
N THR A 175 -12.60 1.13 3.27
CA THR A 175 -13.26 2.25 3.96
C THR A 175 -12.60 2.54 5.32
N SER A 176 -12.24 1.50 6.08
CA SER A 176 -11.58 1.69 7.39
C SER A 176 -10.13 2.21 7.30
N PHE A 177 -9.51 2.10 6.12
CA PHE A 177 -8.15 2.57 5.81
C PHE A 177 -8.09 3.86 4.99
N LEU A 178 -9.23 4.43 4.59
CA LEU A 178 -9.27 5.62 3.73
C LEU A 178 -8.47 6.80 4.35
N GLY A 179 -7.58 7.39 3.56
CA GLY A 179 -6.67 8.46 3.98
C GLY A 179 -5.47 8.01 4.81
N LYS A 180 -5.34 6.72 5.15
CA LYS A 180 -4.24 6.20 5.97
C LYS A 180 -3.10 5.65 5.11
N LYS A 181 -1.87 5.91 5.55
CA LYS A 181 -0.65 5.27 5.04
C LYS A 181 -0.54 3.83 5.55
N THR A 182 -0.25 2.91 4.64
CA THR A 182 -0.14 1.48 4.94
C THR A 182 0.74 0.77 3.90
N THR A 183 1.31 -0.37 4.28
CA THR A 183 1.86 -1.34 3.33
C THR A 183 0.73 -2.22 2.85
N VAL A 184 0.51 -2.32 1.54
CA VAL A 184 -0.54 -3.17 0.94
C VAL A 184 0.09 -4.39 0.28
N THR A 185 -0.50 -5.57 0.49
CA THR A 185 -0.21 -6.78 -0.29
C THR A 185 -1.49 -7.24 -0.99
N LEU A 186 -1.46 -7.39 -2.32
CA LEU A 186 -2.58 -7.92 -3.10
C LEU A 186 -2.51 -9.45 -3.15
N VAL A 187 -3.09 -10.13 -2.17
CA VAL A 187 -3.02 -11.58 -2.00
C VAL A 187 -3.67 -12.31 -3.19
N ASP A 188 -2.97 -13.32 -3.68
CA ASP A 188 -3.31 -14.17 -4.82
C ASP A 188 -3.37 -13.45 -6.18
N ARG A 189 -3.09 -12.14 -6.24
CA ARG A 189 -3.04 -11.42 -7.52
C ARG A 189 -1.73 -11.72 -8.24
N LYS A 190 -1.80 -12.53 -9.29
CA LYS A 190 -0.67 -12.83 -10.20
C LYS A 190 -0.79 -12.03 -11.50
N LEU A 191 0.29 -11.38 -11.92
CA LEU A 191 0.41 -10.72 -13.23
C LEU A 191 1.32 -11.56 -14.13
N SER A 192 1.00 -11.60 -15.42
CA SER A 192 1.84 -12.24 -16.45
C SER A 192 2.44 -11.20 -17.39
N SER A 193 3.72 -11.36 -17.74
CA SER A 193 4.36 -10.55 -18.78
C SER A 193 3.98 -11.01 -20.21
N THR A 194 3.34 -12.17 -20.35
CA THR A 194 3.02 -12.77 -21.66
C THR A 194 1.77 -12.18 -22.33
N TYR A 195 0.87 -11.56 -21.56
CA TYR A 195 -0.38 -10.95 -22.04
C TYR A 195 -0.73 -9.72 -21.19
N TRP A 196 -1.63 -8.86 -21.67
CA TRP A 196 -2.07 -7.72 -20.88
C TRP A 196 -3.00 -8.13 -19.74
N ASN A 197 -2.70 -7.70 -18.53
CA ASN A 197 -3.53 -7.90 -17.36
C ASN A 197 -4.35 -6.64 -17.12
N THR A 198 -5.63 -6.76 -16.77
CA THR A 198 -6.37 -5.61 -16.23
C THR A 198 -6.02 -5.41 -14.76
N PHE A 199 -5.85 -4.16 -14.33
CA PHE A 199 -5.35 -3.85 -12.99
C PHE A 199 -6.01 -2.60 -12.44
N CYS A 200 -6.41 -2.63 -11.17
CA CYS A 200 -7.03 -1.50 -10.49
C CYS A 200 -6.69 -1.57 -9.00
N VAL A 201 -6.23 -0.46 -8.43
CA VAL A 201 -5.79 -0.39 -7.03
C VAL A 201 -6.38 0.83 -6.32
N PRO A 202 -6.57 0.78 -4.98
CA PRO A 202 -7.25 1.82 -4.21
C PRO A 202 -6.33 2.99 -3.79
N PHE A 203 -5.15 3.10 -4.38
CA PHE A 203 -4.12 4.09 -4.05
C PHE A 203 -3.33 4.45 -5.31
N ASP A 204 -2.68 5.61 -5.28
CA ASP A 204 -1.80 6.05 -6.37
C ASP A 204 -0.48 5.27 -6.34
N VAL A 205 0.07 4.97 -7.51
CA VAL A 205 1.37 4.32 -7.69
C VAL A 205 2.18 5.15 -8.66
N ASP A 206 3.18 5.86 -8.14
CA ASP A 206 4.10 6.64 -8.98
C ASP A 206 5.07 5.74 -9.78
N ALA A 207 5.78 6.35 -10.74
CA ALA A 207 6.69 5.63 -11.63
C ALA A 207 7.83 4.90 -10.90
N ASN A 208 8.32 5.42 -9.77
CA ASN A 208 9.37 4.75 -9.01
C ASN A 208 8.83 3.51 -8.30
N LEU A 209 7.63 3.62 -7.73
CA LEU A 209 6.97 2.50 -7.08
C LEU A 209 6.55 1.44 -8.11
N VAL A 210 6.11 1.83 -9.30
CA VAL A 210 5.87 0.90 -10.42
C VAL A 210 7.12 0.06 -10.69
N LYS A 211 8.28 0.70 -10.87
CA LYS A 211 9.54 -0.02 -11.13
C LYS A 211 9.96 -0.91 -9.97
N THR A 212 9.78 -0.44 -8.74
CA THR A 212 10.14 -1.17 -7.53
C THR A 212 9.30 -2.43 -7.35
N VAL A 213 7.99 -2.35 -7.64
CA VAL A 213 7.03 -3.45 -7.39
C VAL A 213 6.95 -4.40 -8.59
N PHE A 214 7.00 -3.88 -9.80
CA PHE A 214 6.72 -4.64 -11.03
C PHE A 214 7.97 -4.87 -11.91
N GLY A 215 9.04 -4.10 -11.69
CA GLY A 215 10.30 -4.18 -12.45
C GLY A 215 10.44 -3.08 -13.52
N GLU A 216 11.67 -2.82 -13.97
CA GLU A 216 12.00 -1.76 -14.94
C GLU A 216 11.34 -1.94 -16.32
N ASN A 217 11.03 -3.17 -16.72
CA ASN A 217 10.43 -3.48 -18.03
C ASN A 217 8.89 -3.46 -17.99
N THR A 218 8.30 -2.95 -16.91
CA THR A 218 6.83 -2.89 -16.77
C THR A 218 6.25 -1.95 -17.81
N GLU A 219 5.22 -2.42 -18.50
CA GLU A 219 4.44 -1.57 -19.40
C GLU A 219 3.04 -1.36 -18.83
N ILE A 220 2.57 -0.11 -18.86
CA ILE A 220 1.22 0.26 -18.44
C ILE A 220 0.51 0.96 -19.61
N ARG A 221 -0.80 0.75 -19.73
CA ARG A 221 -1.67 1.50 -20.63
C ARG A 221 -2.93 2.00 -19.92
N GLU A 222 -3.29 3.25 -20.18
CA GLU A 222 -4.49 3.91 -19.69
C GLU A 222 -5.55 4.01 -20.79
N PHE A 223 -6.82 3.81 -20.44
CA PHE A 223 -7.94 4.04 -21.35
C PHE A 223 -8.07 5.53 -21.68
N SER A 224 -7.88 5.89 -22.95
CA SER A 224 -7.65 7.27 -23.37
C SER A 224 -8.75 7.85 -24.26
N SER A 225 -9.33 7.06 -25.15
CA SER A 225 -10.33 7.52 -26.12
C SER A 225 -11.09 6.35 -26.76
N VAL A 226 -12.15 6.67 -27.51
CA VAL A 226 -12.90 5.70 -28.32
C VAL A 226 -12.95 6.19 -29.76
N GLN A 227 -12.74 5.28 -30.71
CA GLN A 227 -12.88 5.54 -32.15
C GLN A 227 -13.56 4.35 -32.83
N ASN A 228 -14.71 4.56 -33.48
CA ASN A 228 -15.46 3.50 -34.18
C ASN A 228 -15.67 2.24 -33.31
N SER A 229 -16.19 2.43 -32.08
CA SER A 229 -16.35 1.37 -31.07
C SER A 229 -15.06 0.68 -30.60
N THR A 230 -13.89 1.21 -30.95
CA THR A 230 -12.59 0.70 -30.50
C THR A 230 -12.12 1.55 -29.33
N LEU A 231 -11.84 0.91 -28.19
CA LEU A 231 -11.25 1.51 -27.01
C LEU A 231 -9.74 1.64 -27.24
N LEU A 232 -9.23 2.87 -27.17
CA LEU A 232 -7.81 3.17 -27.37
C LEU A 232 -7.11 3.31 -26.02
N PHE A 233 -6.00 2.62 -25.86
CA PHE A 233 -5.17 2.68 -24.67
C PHE A 233 -3.77 3.23 -25.00
N THR A 234 -3.32 4.24 -24.25
CA THR A 234 -2.03 4.93 -24.44
C THR A 234 -1.06 4.62 -23.32
N LYS A 235 0.24 4.77 -23.56
CA LYS A 235 1.29 4.58 -22.54
C LYS A 235 1.12 5.54 -21.36
N THR A 236 1.37 5.02 -20.17
CA THR A 236 1.57 5.76 -18.93
C THR A 236 2.62 5.04 -18.08
N ASP A 237 3.16 5.69 -17.07
CA ASP A 237 4.17 5.18 -16.14
C ASP A 237 3.71 5.14 -14.68
N HIS A 238 2.47 5.55 -14.42
CA HIS A 238 1.87 5.62 -13.08
C HIS A 238 0.44 5.06 -13.10
N LEU A 239 -0.10 4.85 -11.91
CA LEU A 239 -1.47 4.43 -11.68
C LEU A 239 -2.14 5.44 -10.74
N GLU A 240 -3.33 5.88 -11.08
CA GLU A 240 -4.17 6.67 -10.18
C GLU A 240 -5.18 5.75 -9.46
N ALA A 241 -5.49 6.12 -8.22
CA ALA A 241 -6.38 5.36 -7.36
C ALA A 241 -7.77 5.16 -7.99
N GLY A 242 -8.24 3.91 -7.99
CA GLY A 242 -9.57 3.51 -8.46
C GLY A 242 -9.74 3.44 -9.97
N LYS A 243 -8.80 3.92 -10.78
CA LYS A 243 -8.84 3.77 -12.24
C LYS A 243 -8.39 2.36 -12.66
N GLY A 244 -8.92 1.90 -13.79
CA GLY A 244 -8.51 0.67 -14.44
C GLY A 244 -7.36 0.91 -15.42
N TYR A 245 -6.40 -0.01 -15.45
CA TYR A 245 -5.26 0.01 -16.37
C TYR A 245 -5.03 -1.36 -17.00
N LEU A 246 -4.31 -1.38 -18.12
CA LEU A 246 -3.66 -2.58 -18.62
C LEU A 246 -2.20 -2.58 -18.17
N ILE A 247 -1.71 -3.71 -17.68
CA ILE A 247 -0.33 -3.88 -17.21
C ILE A 247 0.29 -5.19 -17.72
N LYS A 248 1.54 -5.13 -18.17
CA LYS A 248 2.41 -6.29 -18.43
C LYS A 248 3.55 -6.30 -17.42
N ALA A 249 3.53 -7.30 -16.54
CA ALA A 249 4.52 -7.51 -15.48
C ALA A 249 4.50 -8.99 -15.06
N ASP A 250 5.59 -9.49 -14.49
CA ASP A 250 5.65 -10.84 -13.92
C ASP A 250 5.86 -10.75 -12.41
N VAL A 251 4.74 -10.71 -11.67
CA VAL A 251 4.74 -10.60 -10.21
C VAL A 251 3.62 -11.43 -9.61
N ASN A 252 3.89 -12.04 -8.46
CA ASN A 252 2.90 -12.75 -7.68
C ASN A 252 2.71 -12.06 -6.33
N SER A 253 1.45 -11.76 -6.00
CA SER A 253 1.05 -11.02 -4.80
C SER A 253 1.84 -9.71 -4.60
N PRO A 254 1.72 -8.72 -5.51
CA PRO A 254 2.50 -7.49 -5.45
C PRO A 254 2.30 -6.77 -4.11
N LYS A 255 3.41 -6.21 -3.59
CA LYS A 255 3.49 -5.54 -2.30
C LYS A 255 3.92 -4.09 -2.49
N PHE A 256 3.14 -3.16 -1.95
CA PHE A 256 3.35 -1.73 -2.04
C PHE A 256 3.62 -1.18 -0.64
N THR A 257 4.74 -0.50 -0.45
CA THR A 257 5.12 0.08 0.85
C THR A 257 4.80 1.56 0.89
N ASP A 258 4.33 2.06 2.04
CA ASP A 258 4.04 3.48 2.28
C ASP A 258 3.06 4.12 1.29
N VAL A 259 2.02 3.38 0.88
CA VAL A 259 0.94 3.90 0.04
C VAL A 259 -0.20 4.42 0.91
N THR A 260 -0.89 5.46 0.43
CA THR A 260 -2.09 6.00 1.09
C THR A 260 -3.33 5.47 0.38
N ILE A 261 -4.28 4.87 1.11
CA ILE A 261 -5.56 4.45 0.52
C ILE A 261 -6.37 5.71 0.16
N SER A 262 -6.39 6.06 -1.13
CA SER A 262 -7.01 7.29 -1.64
C SER A 262 -8.50 7.10 -1.97
N THR A 263 -8.94 5.85 -2.22
CA THR A 263 -10.35 5.54 -2.48
C THR A 263 -10.77 4.19 -1.93
N ALA A 264 -12.03 4.09 -1.51
CA ALA A 264 -12.67 2.83 -1.12
C ALA A 264 -13.50 2.21 -2.25
N SER A 265 -13.68 2.88 -3.39
CA SER A 265 -14.41 2.35 -4.55
C SER A 265 -13.71 2.69 -5.88
N PRO A 266 -13.79 1.82 -6.90
CA PRO A 266 -13.30 2.09 -8.23
C PRO A 266 -13.99 3.30 -8.89
N ILE A 267 -13.34 3.83 -9.92
CA ILE A 267 -13.84 4.93 -10.74
C ILE A 267 -14.11 4.38 -12.15
N ASP A 268 -15.33 4.55 -12.63
CA ASP A 268 -15.72 4.17 -13.99
C ASP A 268 -15.16 5.17 -15.00
N GLN A 269 -14.12 4.80 -15.75
CA GLN A 269 -13.56 5.64 -16.81
C GLN A 269 -14.45 5.55 -18.05
N THR A 270 -15.38 6.49 -18.21
CA THR A 270 -16.36 6.48 -19.31
C THR A 270 -16.02 7.50 -20.39
N ILE A 271 -15.86 7.01 -21.63
CA ILE A 271 -15.57 7.84 -22.81
C ILE A 271 -16.48 7.37 -23.95
N GLN A 272 -17.26 8.29 -24.51
CA GLN A 272 -18.16 8.04 -25.65
C GLN A 272 -19.03 6.76 -25.51
N GLY A 273 -19.55 6.49 -24.31
CA GLY A 273 -20.45 5.35 -24.07
C GLY A 273 -19.78 3.99 -23.87
N CYS A 274 -18.44 3.95 -23.84
CA CYS A 274 -17.67 2.80 -23.34
C CYS A 274 -17.05 3.17 -22.00
N SER A 275 -17.11 2.25 -21.03
CA SER A 275 -16.50 2.42 -19.71
C SER A 275 -15.46 1.35 -19.47
N PHE A 276 -14.31 1.72 -18.91
CA PHE A 276 -13.35 0.79 -18.33
C PHE A 276 -13.46 0.85 -16.81
N VAL A 277 -13.91 -0.25 -16.21
CA VAL A 277 -14.43 -0.29 -14.83
C VAL A 277 -13.57 -1.21 -13.99
N GLY A 278 -12.99 -0.66 -12.92
CA GLY A 278 -12.24 -1.43 -11.94
C GLY A 278 -13.11 -2.19 -10.95
N THR A 279 -12.52 -3.13 -10.22
CA THR A 279 -13.12 -3.77 -9.04
C THR A 279 -12.08 -4.00 -7.96
N PHE A 280 -12.46 -3.81 -6.68
CA PHE A 280 -11.63 -4.16 -5.53
C PHE A 280 -12.00 -5.51 -4.90
N GLY A 281 -13.07 -6.16 -5.36
CA GLY A 281 -13.47 -7.48 -4.92
C GLY A 281 -14.05 -8.32 -6.05
N THR A 282 -14.72 -9.41 -5.72
CA THR A 282 -15.47 -10.17 -6.72
C THR A 282 -16.63 -9.37 -7.27
N TYR A 283 -16.85 -9.44 -8.58
CA TYR A 283 -17.99 -8.86 -9.26
C TYR A 283 -18.58 -9.87 -10.24
N GLU A 284 -19.90 -10.01 -10.23
CA GLU A 284 -20.64 -10.86 -11.17
C GLU A 284 -21.04 -10.04 -12.39
N MET A 285 -20.50 -10.41 -13.55
CA MET A 285 -20.70 -9.71 -14.80
C MET A 285 -21.96 -10.16 -15.54
N ALA A 286 -22.56 -9.24 -16.30
CA ALA A 286 -23.70 -9.52 -17.17
C ALA A 286 -23.28 -10.33 -18.41
N THR A 287 -24.03 -11.39 -18.72
CA THR A 287 -23.79 -12.30 -19.86
C THR A 287 -24.50 -11.87 -21.16
N ASP A 288 -25.18 -10.72 -21.15
CA ASP A 288 -25.94 -10.16 -22.26
C ASP A 288 -25.08 -9.45 -23.33
N GLY A 289 -23.76 -9.37 -23.10
CA GLY A 289 -22.80 -8.73 -23.99
C GLY A 289 -22.61 -7.23 -23.73
N THR A 290 -23.24 -6.67 -22.70
CA THR A 290 -22.98 -5.28 -22.26
C THR A 290 -21.73 -5.14 -21.40
N GLU A 291 -21.23 -6.26 -20.86
CA GLU A 291 -19.99 -6.33 -20.09
C GLU A 291 -19.04 -7.34 -20.73
N LEU A 292 -17.77 -6.94 -20.91
CA LEU A 292 -16.76 -7.69 -21.63
C LEU A 292 -15.45 -7.71 -20.84
N PHE A 293 -14.71 -8.81 -20.89
CA PHE A 293 -13.37 -8.89 -20.30
C PHE A 293 -12.31 -9.26 -21.36
N PHE A 294 -11.05 -9.04 -20.99
CA PHE A 294 -9.88 -9.34 -21.82
C PHE A 294 -9.52 -10.82 -21.72
N ASP A 295 -9.29 -11.48 -22.87
CA ASP A 295 -8.60 -12.76 -22.91
C ASP A 295 -7.07 -12.59 -22.93
N SER A 296 -6.35 -13.72 -22.98
CA SER A 296 -4.89 -13.73 -23.10
C SER A 296 -4.36 -13.32 -24.48
N GLU A 297 -5.23 -13.09 -25.47
CA GLU A 297 -4.89 -12.58 -26.81
C GLU A 297 -5.27 -11.10 -26.99
N ASP A 298 -5.53 -10.39 -25.88
CA ASP A 298 -5.87 -8.97 -25.85
C ASP A 298 -7.19 -8.62 -26.57
N LYS A 299 -8.09 -9.59 -26.68
CA LYS A 299 -9.41 -9.46 -27.28
C LYS A 299 -10.49 -9.40 -26.21
N LEU A 300 -11.60 -8.73 -26.54
CA LEU A 300 -12.77 -8.64 -25.67
C LEU A 300 -13.74 -9.81 -25.93
N TYR A 301 -14.20 -10.44 -24.85
CA TYR A 301 -15.26 -11.46 -24.91
C TYR A 301 -16.32 -11.19 -23.86
N LYS A 302 -17.53 -11.62 -24.21
CA LYS A 302 -18.64 -11.66 -23.24
C LYS A 302 -18.42 -12.81 -22.26
N PRO A 303 -18.76 -12.63 -20.98
CA PRO A 303 -18.77 -13.73 -20.03
C PRO A 303 -19.82 -14.78 -20.40
N ILE A 304 -19.58 -16.00 -19.91
CA ILE A 304 -20.54 -17.11 -19.95
C ILE A 304 -20.97 -17.42 -18.52
N GLU A 305 -22.08 -18.14 -18.33
CA GLU A 305 -22.64 -18.41 -16.99
C GLU A 305 -21.63 -19.07 -16.03
N SER A 306 -20.77 -19.94 -16.52
CA SER A 306 -19.74 -20.61 -15.72
C SER A 306 -18.49 -19.75 -15.47
N ASP A 307 -18.34 -18.61 -16.14
CA ASP A 307 -17.16 -17.74 -16.11
C ASP A 307 -17.56 -16.26 -16.22
N LYS A 308 -18.43 -15.84 -15.30
CA LYS A 308 -18.92 -14.45 -15.19
C LYS A 308 -18.41 -13.72 -13.95
N ILE A 309 -17.61 -14.37 -13.11
CA ILE A 309 -17.04 -13.75 -11.92
C ILE A 309 -15.67 -13.18 -12.24
N ILE A 310 -15.54 -11.85 -12.16
CA ILE A 310 -14.24 -11.19 -12.17
C ILE A 310 -13.79 -10.96 -10.72
N TYR A 311 -12.55 -11.36 -10.41
CA TYR A 311 -11.94 -11.17 -9.10
C TYR A 311 -11.41 -9.74 -8.90
N GLY A 312 -11.17 -9.36 -7.65
CA GLY A 312 -10.66 -8.05 -7.25
C GLY A 312 -9.32 -7.68 -7.89
N PHE A 313 -9.05 -6.37 -7.88
CA PHE A 313 -7.87 -5.72 -8.44
C PHE A 313 -7.72 -5.95 -9.95
N ARG A 314 -8.85 -6.00 -10.65
CA ARG A 314 -8.99 -6.13 -12.10
C ARG A 314 -9.91 -5.03 -12.62
N ALA A 315 -10.01 -4.96 -13.94
CA ALA A 315 -10.99 -4.13 -14.63
C ALA A 315 -11.63 -4.89 -15.80
N PHE A 316 -12.78 -4.41 -16.25
CA PHE A 316 -13.55 -4.92 -17.39
C PHE A 316 -14.19 -3.77 -18.16
N VAL A 317 -14.73 -4.07 -19.35
CA VAL A 317 -15.37 -3.09 -20.22
C VAL A 317 -16.88 -3.16 -20.07
N LYS A 318 -17.54 -2.00 -19.91
CA LYS A 318 -18.99 -1.86 -20.08
C LYS A 318 -19.28 -1.06 -21.34
N THR A 319 -20.14 -1.56 -22.21
CA THR A 319 -20.53 -0.85 -23.43
C THR A 319 -21.85 -1.38 -23.99
N ARG A 320 -22.61 -0.53 -24.67
CA ARG A 320 -23.77 -0.94 -25.50
C ARG A 320 -23.46 -0.91 -26.99
N GLN A 321 -22.22 -0.58 -27.35
CA GLN A 321 -21.81 -0.47 -28.74
C GLN A 321 -21.51 -1.87 -29.30
N PRO A 322 -22.14 -2.27 -30.40
CA PRO A 322 -21.88 -3.58 -31.00
C PRO A 322 -20.45 -3.63 -31.55
N GLY A 323 -19.80 -4.78 -31.38
CA GLY A 323 -18.48 -5.03 -31.97
C GLY A 323 -17.34 -4.22 -31.33
N ALA A 324 -17.44 -3.92 -30.03
CA ALA A 324 -16.38 -3.22 -29.31
C ALA A 324 -15.03 -3.95 -29.41
N LYS A 325 -13.96 -3.18 -29.61
CA LYS A 325 -12.59 -3.69 -29.80
C LYS A 325 -11.61 -2.94 -28.91
N VAL A 326 -10.40 -3.46 -28.78
CA VAL A 326 -9.29 -2.78 -28.11
C VAL A 326 -8.20 -2.45 -29.12
N HIS A 327 -7.61 -1.28 -28.98
CA HIS A 327 -6.41 -0.89 -29.68
C HIS A 327 -5.38 -0.32 -28.69
N LEU A 328 -4.17 -0.86 -28.74
CA LEU A 328 -3.04 -0.37 -27.96
C LEU A 328 -2.21 0.55 -28.85
N VAL A 329 -2.26 1.85 -28.54
CA VAL A 329 -1.56 2.87 -29.32
C VAL A 329 -0.05 2.60 -29.26
N ASP A 330 0.64 2.80 -30.38
CA ASP A 330 2.07 2.53 -30.59
C ASP A 330 2.48 1.05 -30.52
N GLN A 331 1.54 0.11 -30.62
CA GLN A 331 1.85 -1.28 -30.94
C GLN A 331 1.58 -1.58 -32.41
N THR A 332 2.54 -2.23 -33.08
CA THR A 332 2.34 -2.73 -34.43
C THR A 332 1.34 -3.88 -34.40
N THR A 333 0.17 -3.69 -35.01
CA THR A 333 -0.79 -4.78 -35.16
C THR A 333 -0.22 -5.78 -36.15
N ARG A 334 0.09 -7.00 -35.70
CA ARG A 334 0.39 -8.11 -36.60
C ARG A 334 -0.81 -8.34 -37.51
N ILE A 335 -0.58 -8.44 -38.82
CA ILE A 335 -1.63 -8.89 -39.75
C ILE A 335 -2.02 -10.31 -39.30
N GLY A 336 -3.26 -10.46 -38.85
CA GLY A 336 -3.79 -11.76 -38.43
C GLY A 336 -3.71 -12.75 -39.59
N LYS A 337 -3.58 -14.04 -39.27
CA LYS A 337 -3.76 -15.10 -40.27
C LYS A 337 -5.14 -14.90 -40.87
N ILE A 338 -5.23 -14.68 -42.18
CA ILE A 338 -6.52 -14.68 -42.86
C ILE A 338 -7.05 -16.10 -42.67
N ASN A 339 -8.07 -16.27 -41.82
CA ASN A 339 -8.87 -17.48 -41.88
C ASN A 339 -9.52 -17.44 -43.25
N SER A 340 -8.93 -18.18 -44.18
CA SER A 340 -9.64 -18.58 -45.38
C SER A 340 -10.79 -19.44 -44.87
N ASP A 341 -11.94 -18.80 -44.62
CA ASP A 341 -13.22 -19.49 -44.67
C ASP A 341 -13.19 -20.35 -45.91
N VAL A 342 -13.62 -21.61 -45.76
CA VAL A 342 -13.58 -22.68 -46.76
C VAL A 342 -13.99 -22.13 -48.11
N GLY A 343 -12.99 -21.67 -48.87
CA GLY A 343 -13.15 -21.24 -50.24
C GLY A 343 -13.36 -22.53 -51.00
N ASP A 344 -14.54 -22.68 -51.58
CA ASP A 344 -14.91 -23.66 -52.60
C ASP A 344 -13.64 -24.27 -53.22
N GLU A 345 -13.32 -25.53 -52.88
CA GLU A 345 -11.97 -26.16 -52.95
C GLU A 345 -11.32 -26.16 -54.35
N ASN A 346 -11.93 -25.50 -55.33
CA ASN A 346 -11.46 -25.37 -56.69
C ASN A 346 -11.68 -23.99 -57.31
N ALA A 347 -12.03 -22.93 -56.57
CA ALA A 347 -12.20 -21.60 -57.17
C ALA A 347 -10.90 -21.11 -57.81
N VAL A 348 -10.99 -20.70 -59.08
CA VAL A 348 -9.89 -20.09 -59.84
C VAL A 348 -10.10 -18.58 -59.90
N TYR A 349 -9.03 -17.81 -59.74
CA TYR A 349 -9.04 -16.35 -59.84
C TYR A 349 -7.99 -15.88 -60.86
N SER A 350 -8.27 -14.78 -61.54
CA SER A 350 -7.27 -14.06 -62.33
C SER A 350 -6.20 -13.43 -61.41
N ILE A 351 -5.08 -13.01 -61.98
CA ILE A 351 -4.02 -12.27 -61.24
C ILE A 351 -4.52 -10.96 -60.60
N SER A 352 -5.65 -10.41 -61.09
CA SER A 352 -6.29 -9.22 -60.55
C SER A 352 -7.33 -9.53 -59.46
N GLY A 353 -7.47 -10.80 -59.05
CA GLY A 353 -8.38 -11.21 -57.98
C GLY A 353 -9.84 -11.42 -58.40
N VAL A 354 -10.13 -11.46 -59.71
CA VAL A 354 -11.49 -11.73 -60.22
C VAL A 354 -11.74 -13.23 -60.28
N ARG A 355 -12.87 -13.72 -59.75
CA ARG A 355 -13.26 -15.14 -59.82
C ARG A 355 -13.54 -15.55 -61.27
N MET A 356 -12.93 -16.65 -61.70
CA MET A 356 -13.01 -17.21 -63.05
C MET A 356 -13.89 -18.47 -63.06
N ASN A 357 -14.51 -18.77 -64.21
CA ASN A 357 -15.19 -20.04 -64.43
C ASN A 357 -14.16 -21.14 -64.77
N ASN A 358 -14.22 -22.27 -64.06
CA ASN A 358 -13.28 -23.38 -64.19
C ASN A 358 -13.37 -24.15 -65.51
N GLU A 359 -14.49 -24.08 -66.23
CA GLU A 359 -14.74 -24.96 -67.39
C GLU A 359 -13.99 -24.53 -68.65
N LYS A 360 -13.67 -23.24 -68.78
CA LYS A 360 -13.02 -22.66 -69.98
C LYS A 360 -12.11 -21.50 -69.59
N LEU A 361 -10.88 -21.81 -69.18
CA LEU A 361 -9.85 -20.81 -68.93
C LEU A 361 -8.98 -20.64 -70.18
N PRO A 362 -8.86 -19.41 -70.72
CA PRO A 362 -7.84 -19.11 -71.73
C PRO A 362 -6.43 -19.40 -71.22
N GLU A 363 -5.48 -19.62 -72.12
CA GLU A 363 -4.05 -19.71 -71.79
C GLU A 363 -3.62 -18.50 -70.96
N GLY A 364 -2.91 -18.73 -69.86
CA GLY A 364 -2.57 -17.66 -68.93
C GLY A 364 -2.25 -18.13 -67.53
N ILE A 365 -2.03 -17.14 -66.65
CA ILE A 365 -1.67 -17.34 -65.25
C ILE A 365 -2.89 -17.10 -64.37
N TYR A 366 -3.16 -18.03 -63.45
CA TYR A 366 -4.27 -17.95 -62.51
C TYR A 366 -3.85 -18.32 -61.09
N ILE A 367 -4.70 -18.00 -60.13
CA ILE A 367 -4.57 -18.42 -58.73
C ILE A 367 -5.65 -19.46 -58.43
N ARG A 368 -5.26 -20.64 -57.98
CA ARG A 368 -6.17 -21.69 -57.50
C ARG A 368 -5.65 -22.21 -56.16
N ASN A 369 -6.50 -22.25 -55.15
CA ASN A 369 -6.16 -22.71 -53.79
C ASN A 369 -4.89 -22.01 -53.23
N GLY A 370 -4.78 -20.71 -53.48
CA GLY A 370 -3.63 -19.89 -53.05
C GLY A 370 -2.31 -20.16 -53.80
N ARG A 371 -2.31 -20.98 -54.86
CA ARG A 371 -1.13 -21.26 -55.69
C ARG A 371 -1.30 -20.72 -57.10
N LYS A 372 -0.20 -20.22 -57.66
CA LYS A 372 -0.11 -19.82 -59.06
C LYS A 372 -0.10 -21.06 -59.96
N ILE A 373 -1.00 -21.10 -60.93
CA ILE A 373 -1.09 -22.15 -61.96
C ILE A 373 -0.98 -21.51 -63.35
N ILE A 374 -0.50 -22.29 -64.32
CA ILE A 374 -0.40 -21.87 -65.73
C ILE A 374 -1.30 -22.80 -66.53
N ILE A 375 -2.23 -22.22 -67.28
CA ILE A 375 -3.00 -22.91 -68.33
C ILE A 375 -2.25 -22.65 -69.65
N ARG A 376 -1.92 -23.72 -70.35
CA ARG A 376 -1.22 -23.72 -71.63
C ARG A 376 -2.08 -24.31 -72.72
#